data_AF-I2Q6A8-F1
#
_entry.id   AF-I2Q6A8-F1
#
_cell.length_a   1.000
_cell.length_b   1.000
_cell.length_c   1.000
_cell.angle_alpha   90.00
_cell.angle_beta   90.00
_cell.angle_gamma   90.00
#
_symmetry.space_group_name_H-M   'P 1'
#
loop_
_entity.id
_entity.type
_entity.pdbx_description
1 polymer ?
#
loop_
_entity_poly.entity_id
_entity_poly.type
_entity_poly.pdbx_seq_one_letter_code
_entity_poly.pdbx_strand_id
1 'polypeptide(L)'
;MKPFFAPRGRSPLERLMRAVLLAGVFAVVVVAYQKNFQHVIDKAAAKGTVADPAGLLSRDDRAWVLAQAADLRRRFGLELAVRLGGNPAPPRPDDPKTVFLFYDPACRDSRVTLPPLVASALPAGFADDLGREHLDAACRDGRGREGTLAALGLLIDTLDQAAGRGKGETQ
;
A
#
# COMPACT_ATOMS: atom_id res chain seq x y z
N MET A 1 -0.21 42.76 21.92
CA MET A 1 -1.27 41.81 21.51
C MET A 1 -1.76 41.06 22.73
N LYS A 2 -3.05 41.18 23.09
CA LYS A 2 -3.65 40.51 24.25
C LYS A 2 -4.22 39.16 23.79
N PRO A 3 -3.89 38.02 24.42
CA PRO A 3 -4.54 36.76 24.08
C PRO A 3 -6.01 36.83 24.50
N PHE A 4 -6.92 36.65 23.55
CA PHE A 4 -8.37 36.82 23.70
C PHE A 4 -9.10 35.61 24.31
N PHE A 5 -8.36 34.62 24.84
CA PHE A 5 -8.94 33.43 25.48
C PHE A 5 -8.36 33.21 26.88
N ALA A 6 -8.83 34.01 27.83
CA ALA A 6 -8.65 33.72 29.26
C ALA A 6 -9.94 33.08 29.79
N PRO A 7 -9.93 31.82 30.23
CA PRO A 7 -11.10 31.21 30.87
C PRO A 7 -11.38 31.96 32.18
N ARG A 8 -12.50 32.70 32.23
CA ARG A 8 -12.98 33.34 33.45
C ARG A 8 -13.54 32.27 34.39
N GLY A 9 -12.77 31.95 35.44
CA GLY A 9 -13.19 31.14 36.59
C GLY A 9 -12.84 31.87 37.90
N ARG A 10 -13.68 31.72 38.92
CA ARG A 10 -13.60 32.44 40.21
C ARG A 10 -12.50 31.88 41.13
N SER A 11 -11.97 30.68 40.84
CA SER A 11 -10.92 30.00 41.62
C SER A 11 -9.83 29.39 40.71
N PRO A 12 -8.56 29.38 41.13
CA PRO A 12 -7.45 28.77 40.38
C PRO A 12 -7.67 27.27 40.09
N LEU A 13 -8.37 26.57 40.98
CA LEU A 13 -8.71 25.15 40.81
C LEU A 13 -9.69 24.95 39.63
N GLU A 14 -10.66 25.86 39.49
CA GLU A 14 -11.67 25.81 38.44
C GLU A 14 -11.05 26.03 37.04
N ARG A 15 -10.02 26.87 36.96
CA ARG A 15 -9.28 27.10 35.70
C ARG A 15 -8.47 25.88 35.30
N LEU A 16 -7.85 25.22 36.27
CA LEU A 16 -7.04 24.01 36.04
C LEU A 16 -7.92 22.86 35.55
N MET A 17 -9.07 22.65 36.20
CA MET A 17 -10.04 21.62 35.78
C MET A 17 -10.58 21.86 34.37
N ARG A 18 -10.90 23.12 34.02
CA ARG A 18 -11.34 23.47 32.66
C ARG A 18 -10.23 23.25 31.62
N ALA A 19 -8.98 23.54 31.94
CA ALA A 19 -7.86 23.29 31.03
C ALA A 19 -7.65 21.79 30.79
N VAL A 20 -7.75 20.96 31.84
CA VAL A 20 -7.65 19.49 31.72
C VAL A 20 -8.82 18.92 30.92
N LEU A 21 -10.05 19.39 31.15
CA LEU A 21 -11.22 19.01 30.35
C LEU A 21 -11.03 19.37 28.87
N LEU A 22 -10.54 20.58 28.57
CA LEU A 22 -10.29 21.01 27.20
C LEU A 22 -9.24 20.10 26.53
N ALA A 23 -8.13 19.83 27.23
CA ALA A 23 -7.10 18.92 26.75
C ALA A 23 -7.63 17.49 26.53
N GLY A 24 -8.49 17.00 27.42
CA GLY A 24 -9.17 15.72 27.27
C GLY A 24 -10.07 15.66 26.04
N VAL A 25 -10.85 16.71 25.77
CA VAL A 25 -11.66 16.81 24.55
C VAL A 25 -10.77 16.80 23.31
N PHE A 26 -9.66 17.55 23.31
CA PHE A 26 -8.69 17.51 22.20
C PHE A 26 -8.08 16.13 22.00
N ALA A 27 -7.68 15.43 23.07
CA ALA A 27 -7.13 14.09 22.99
C ALA A 27 -8.14 13.08 22.40
N VAL A 28 -9.41 13.15 22.85
CA VAL A 28 -10.50 12.32 22.31
C VAL A 28 -10.73 12.61 20.83
N VAL A 29 -10.73 13.89 20.43
CA VAL A 29 -10.87 14.28 19.02
C VAL A 29 -9.70 13.77 18.18
N VAL A 30 -8.45 13.85 18.66
CA VAL A 30 -7.28 13.33 17.96
C VAL A 30 -7.35 11.80 17.79
N VAL A 31 -7.73 11.07 18.83
CA VAL A 31 -7.89 9.61 18.79
C VAL A 31 -9.02 9.22 17.84
N ALA A 32 -10.17 9.90 17.92
CA ALA A 32 -11.29 9.68 17.02
C ALA A 32 -10.90 10.00 15.57
N TYR A 33 -10.15 11.09 15.35
CA TYR A 33 -9.65 11.49 14.04
C TYR A 33 -8.70 10.43 13.47
N GLN A 34 -7.72 9.95 14.24
CA GLN A 34 -6.83 8.87 13.80
C GLN A 34 -7.59 7.57 13.50
N LYS A 35 -8.60 7.23 14.32
CA LYS A 35 -9.37 5.99 14.12
C LYS A 35 -10.31 6.06 12.90
N ASN A 36 -10.82 7.24 12.56
CA ASN A 36 -11.78 7.41 11.46
C ASN A 36 -11.11 7.80 10.13
N PHE A 37 -10.07 8.63 10.14
CA PHE A 37 -9.44 9.12 8.91
C PHE A 37 -8.52 8.09 8.25
N GLN A 38 -7.85 7.22 9.01
CA GLN A 38 -7.15 6.06 8.44
C GLN A 38 -8.09 5.24 7.54
N HIS A 39 -9.30 4.92 8.02
CA HIS A 39 -10.28 4.13 7.27
C HIS A 39 -10.80 4.79 5.97
N VAL A 40 -10.86 6.12 5.91
CA VAL A 40 -11.37 6.83 4.72
C VAL A 40 -10.28 6.95 3.65
N ILE A 41 -9.03 7.21 4.05
CA ILE A 41 -7.88 7.23 3.14
C ILE A 41 -7.62 5.82 2.59
N ASP A 42 -7.72 4.79 3.44
CA ASP A 42 -7.58 3.39 3.02
C ASP A 42 -8.67 2.98 2.04
N LYS A 43 -9.93 3.43 2.20
CA LYS A 43 -11.01 3.11 1.25
C LYS A 43 -10.84 3.75 -0.14
N ALA A 44 -10.30 4.97 -0.20
CA ALA A 44 -10.06 5.68 -1.46
C ALA A 44 -8.81 5.14 -2.17
N ALA A 45 -7.71 4.93 -1.43
CA ALA A 45 -6.51 4.26 -1.93
C ALA A 45 -6.84 2.83 -2.39
N ALA A 46 -7.66 2.08 -1.63
CA ALA A 46 -7.99 0.70 -1.97
C ALA A 46 -8.82 0.53 -3.24
N LYS A 47 -9.50 1.56 -3.76
CA LYS A 47 -10.15 1.50 -5.08
C LYS A 47 -9.14 1.59 -6.23
N GLY A 48 -8.05 2.33 -6.05
CA GLY A 48 -6.97 2.43 -7.02
C GLY A 48 -5.95 1.30 -6.90
N THR A 49 -5.66 0.86 -5.68
CA THR A 49 -4.61 -0.12 -5.39
C THR A 49 -5.04 -1.56 -5.64
N VAL A 50 -6.27 -1.96 -5.29
CA VAL A 50 -6.70 -3.37 -5.43
C VAL A 50 -8.06 -3.46 -6.11
N ALA A 51 -8.11 -4.07 -7.29
CA ALA A 51 -9.35 -4.48 -7.93
C ALA A 51 -9.35 -6.00 -8.09
N ASP A 52 -10.35 -6.67 -7.52
CA ASP A 52 -10.49 -8.11 -7.51
C ASP A 52 -11.93 -8.51 -7.91
N PRO A 53 -12.28 -8.39 -9.20
CA PRO A 53 -13.54 -8.92 -9.72
C PRO A 53 -13.59 -10.46 -9.70
N ALA A 54 -12.44 -11.14 -9.64
CA ALA A 54 -12.37 -12.60 -9.55
C ALA A 54 -12.73 -13.14 -8.15
N GLY A 55 -12.72 -12.30 -7.12
CA GLY A 55 -13.04 -12.68 -5.74
C GLY A 55 -12.00 -13.60 -5.11
N LEU A 56 -10.74 -13.48 -5.51
CA LEU A 56 -9.64 -14.34 -5.07
C LEU A 56 -9.10 -14.00 -3.68
N LEU A 57 -9.17 -12.72 -3.29
CA LEU A 57 -8.62 -12.24 -2.02
C LEU A 57 -9.68 -12.20 -0.91
N SER A 58 -9.30 -12.72 0.26
CA SER A 58 -10.06 -12.48 1.48
C SER A 58 -9.91 -11.03 1.96
N ARG A 59 -10.68 -10.65 2.99
CA ARG A 59 -10.54 -9.33 3.61
C ARG A 59 -9.15 -9.12 4.23
N ASP A 60 -8.58 -10.17 4.80
CA ASP A 60 -7.28 -10.12 5.45
C ASP A 60 -6.16 -10.01 4.41
N ASP A 61 -6.27 -10.75 3.30
CA ASP A 61 -5.35 -10.65 2.16
C ASP A 61 -5.37 -9.22 1.58
N ARG A 62 -6.58 -8.65 1.42
CA ARG A 62 -6.72 -7.28 0.93
C ARG A 62 -6.11 -6.27 1.88
N ALA A 63 -6.28 -6.44 3.19
CA ALA A 63 -5.66 -5.58 4.19
C ALA A 63 -4.12 -5.68 4.14
N TRP A 64 -3.58 -6.89 3.96
CA TRP A 64 -2.16 -7.12 3.79
C TRP A 64 -1.61 -6.43 2.53
N VAL A 65 -2.26 -6.60 1.37
CA VAL A 65 -1.85 -5.93 0.12
C VAL A 65 -1.84 -4.40 0.26
N LEU A 66 -2.84 -3.83 0.93
CA LEU A 66 -2.90 -2.39 1.18
C LEU A 66 -1.79 -1.91 2.12
N ALA A 67 -1.44 -2.71 3.13
CA ALA A 67 -0.32 -2.41 4.00
C ALA A 67 1.01 -2.40 3.22
N GLN A 68 1.21 -3.36 2.32
CA GLN A 68 2.39 -3.40 1.44
C GLN A 68 2.43 -2.21 0.48
N ALA A 69 1.30 -1.84 -0.12
CA ALA A 69 1.22 -0.64 -0.97
C ALA A 69 1.60 0.64 -0.20
N ALA A 70 1.12 0.77 1.05
CA ALA A 70 1.47 1.89 1.90
C ALA A 70 2.96 1.87 2.32
N ASP A 71 3.56 0.69 2.46
CA ASP A 71 4.99 0.54 2.75
C ASP A 71 5.85 0.94 1.54
N LEU A 72 5.55 0.39 0.36
CA LEU A 72 6.23 0.72 -0.90
C LEU A 72 6.21 2.22 -1.19
N ARG A 73 5.05 2.86 -0.97
CA ARG A 73 4.91 4.31 -1.14
C ARG A 73 5.75 5.10 -0.15
N ARG A 74 5.80 4.67 1.11
CA ARG A 74 6.58 5.36 2.15
C ARG A 74 8.08 5.20 1.98
N ARG A 75 8.54 4.03 1.57
CA ARG A 75 9.98 3.69 1.48
C ARG A 75 10.60 4.07 0.14
N PHE A 76 9.87 3.84 -0.95
CA PHE A 76 10.39 3.94 -2.31
C PHE A 76 9.67 5.00 -3.16
N GLY A 77 8.56 5.57 -2.66
CA GLY A 77 7.74 6.51 -3.44
C GLY A 77 6.99 5.82 -4.59
N LEU A 78 6.82 4.50 -4.52
CA LEU A 78 6.17 3.68 -5.54
C LEU A 78 4.68 3.50 -5.21
N GLU A 79 3.84 3.52 -6.24
CA GLU A 79 2.41 3.20 -6.14
C GLU A 79 2.21 1.75 -6.58
N LEU A 80 1.36 1.00 -5.87
CA LEU A 80 1.03 -0.38 -6.23
C LEU A 80 -0.38 -0.46 -6.81
N ALA A 81 -0.52 -1.15 -7.94
CA ALA A 81 -1.79 -1.44 -8.58
C ALA A 81 -1.93 -2.95 -8.85
N VAL A 82 -2.71 -3.63 -8.01
CA VAL A 82 -3.07 -5.05 -8.13
C VAL A 82 -4.43 -5.17 -8.81
N ARG A 83 -4.49 -6.00 -9.86
CA ARG A 83 -5.69 -6.30 -10.64
C ARG A 83 -5.84 -7.80 -10.81
N LEU A 84 -6.91 -8.38 -10.30
CA LEU A 84 -7.16 -9.81 -10.35
C LEU A 84 -8.39 -10.10 -11.21
N GLY A 85 -8.14 -10.33 -12.51
CA GLY A 85 -9.17 -10.47 -13.53
C GLY A 85 -9.80 -9.16 -14.02
N GLY A 86 -10.87 -9.33 -14.80
CA GLY A 86 -11.46 -8.25 -15.60
C GLY A 86 -10.66 -7.98 -16.88
N ASN A 87 -10.95 -6.84 -17.53
CA ASN A 87 -10.15 -6.36 -18.65
C ASN A 87 -9.13 -5.34 -18.11
N PRO A 88 -7.85 -5.68 -17.97
CA PRO A 88 -6.87 -4.71 -17.52
C PRO A 88 -6.69 -3.68 -18.64
N ALA A 89 -6.96 -2.41 -18.34
CA ALA A 89 -6.24 -1.37 -19.07
C ALA A 89 -4.79 -1.47 -18.58
N PRO A 90 -3.82 -1.86 -19.42
CA PRO A 90 -2.43 -1.86 -18.99
C PRO A 90 -2.09 -0.44 -18.49
N PRO A 91 -1.30 -0.30 -17.42
CA PRO A 91 -0.76 0.99 -17.05
C PRO A 91 -0.06 1.59 -18.27
N ARG A 92 -0.06 2.92 -18.38
CA ARG A 92 0.73 3.57 -19.43
C ARG A 92 2.18 3.08 -19.27
N PRO A 93 2.84 2.62 -20.35
CA PRO A 93 4.21 2.12 -20.29
C PRO A 93 5.19 3.08 -19.60
N ASP A 94 4.86 4.37 -19.61
CA ASP A 94 5.69 5.46 -19.09
C ASP A 94 5.33 5.91 -17.68
N ASP A 95 4.53 5.17 -16.90
CA ASP A 95 4.31 5.53 -15.49
C ASP A 95 5.59 5.28 -14.67
N PRO A 96 6.28 6.33 -14.21
CA PRO A 96 7.60 6.19 -13.60
C PRO A 96 7.54 5.69 -12.16
N LYS A 97 6.36 5.50 -11.57
CA LYS A 97 6.20 5.17 -10.15
C LYS A 97 5.25 4.02 -9.87
N THR A 98 4.41 3.64 -10.83
CA THR A 98 3.42 2.59 -10.63
C THR A 98 3.99 1.21 -10.92
N VAL A 99 4.01 0.37 -9.89
CA VAL A 99 4.16 -1.07 -9.99
C VAL A 99 2.78 -1.67 -10.24
N PHE A 100 2.64 -2.40 -11.34
CA PHE A 100 1.39 -3.03 -11.73
C PHE A 100 1.51 -4.54 -11.70
N LEU A 101 0.58 -5.19 -11.01
CA LEU A 101 0.45 -6.64 -10.97
C LEU A 101 -0.94 -7.00 -11.48
N PHE A 102 -0.98 -7.73 -12.59
CA PHE A 102 -2.18 -8.26 -13.18
C PHE A 102 -2.16 -9.79 -13.15
N TYR A 103 -3.22 -10.36 -12.61
CA TYR A 103 -3.49 -11.78 -12.65
C TYR A 103 -4.64 -12.05 -13.64
N ASP A 104 -4.38 -12.91 -14.61
CA ASP A 104 -5.38 -13.37 -15.57
C ASP A 104 -6.07 -14.64 -15.05
N PRO A 105 -7.39 -14.61 -14.77
CA PRO A 105 -8.13 -15.80 -14.34
C PRO A 105 -8.22 -16.87 -15.44
N ALA A 106 -7.89 -16.55 -16.70
CA ALA A 106 -7.77 -17.54 -17.77
C ALA A 106 -6.38 -18.21 -17.83
N CYS A 107 -5.43 -17.82 -16.96
CA CYS A 107 -4.09 -18.36 -16.83
C CYS A 107 -3.20 -18.24 -18.09
N ARG A 108 -3.39 -17.20 -18.91
CA ARG A 108 -2.67 -17.04 -20.19
C ARG A 108 -1.86 -15.75 -20.29
N ASP A 109 -2.22 -14.74 -19.53
CA ASP A 109 -1.69 -13.40 -19.71
C ASP A 109 -1.52 -12.63 -18.38
N SER A 110 -1.09 -13.32 -17.32
CA SER A 110 -0.70 -12.63 -16.09
C SER A 110 0.58 -11.82 -16.33
N ARG A 111 0.63 -10.59 -15.82
CA ARG A 111 1.71 -9.64 -16.12
C ARG A 111 2.11 -8.87 -14.88
N VAL A 112 3.40 -8.60 -14.77
CA VAL A 112 3.95 -7.64 -13.83
C VAL A 112 4.66 -6.56 -14.63
N THR A 113 4.34 -5.30 -14.37
CA THR A 113 4.98 -4.15 -14.99
C THR A 113 5.63 -3.33 -13.90
N LEU A 114 6.92 -3.08 -14.07
CA LEU A 114 7.75 -2.34 -13.13
C LEU A 114 8.17 -1.01 -13.76
N PRO A 115 8.25 0.07 -12.97
CA PRO A 115 8.81 1.32 -13.46
C PRO A 115 10.26 1.12 -13.94
N PRO A 116 10.73 1.87 -14.96
CA PRO A 116 12.06 1.68 -15.54
C PRO A 116 13.21 1.72 -14.52
N LEU A 117 13.12 2.64 -13.55
CA LEU A 117 14.11 2.76 -12.47
C LEU A 117 14.15 1.50 -11.60
N VAL A 118 12.99 0.94 -11.28
CA VAL A 118 12.87 -0.29 -10.50
C VAL A 118 13.37 -1.49 -11.30
N ALA A 119 12.97 -1.59 -12.56
CA ALA A 119 13.38 -2.66 -13.46
C ALA A 119 14.91 -2.72 -13.61
N SER A 120 15.59 -1.58 -13.67
CA SER A 120 17.05 -1.51 -13.75
C SER A 120 17.78 -1.99 -12.49
N ALA A 121 17.12 -1.96 -11.33
CA ALA A 121 17.69 -2.40 -10.06
C ALA A 121 17.45 -3.89 -9.77
N LEU A 122 16.64 -4.55 -10.59
CA LEU A 122 16.23 -5.94 -10.43
C LEU A 122 16.86 -6.82 -11.53
N PRO A 123 16.89 -8.16 -11.33
CA PRO A 123 17.37 -9.07 -12.38
C PRO A 123 16.59 -8.88 -13.69
N ALA A 124 17.31 -8.94 -14.81
CA ALA A 124 16.68 -8.85 -16.13
C ALA A 124 15.67 -10.00 -16.30
N GLY A 125 14.48 -9.69 -16.82
CA GLY A 125 13.39 -10.67 -17.01
C GLY A 125 12.55 -10.94 -15.77
N PHE A 126 12.95 -10.46 -14.58
CA PHE A 126 12.26 -10.77 -13.31
C PHE A 126 10.75 -10.52 -13.34
N ALA A 127 10.31 -9.42 -13.96
CA ALA A 127 8.89 -9.08 -14.06
C ALA A 127 8.11 -10.05 -14.98
N ASP A 128 8.73 -10.48 -16.08
CA ASP A 128 8.16 -11.44 -17.02
C ASP A 128 8.07 -12.83 -16.39
N ASP A 129 9.11 -13.23 -15.64
CA ASP A 129 9.16 -14.49 -14.90
C ASP A 129 8.08 -14.52 -13.80
N LEU A 130 7.91 -13.42 -13.05
CA LEU A 130 6.83 -13.29 -12.06
C LEU A 130 5.44 -13.46 -12.69
N GLY A 131 5.23 -12.89 -13.87
CA GLY A 131 3.97 -13.04 -14.61
C GLY A 131 3.74 -14.48 -15.07
N ARG A 132 4.65 -15.01 -15.89
CA ARG A 132 4.41 -16.25 -16.62
C ARG A 132 4.74 -17.51 -15.82
N GLU A 133 5.85 -17.48 -15.08
CA GLU A 133 6.34 -18.67 -14.39
C GLU A 133 5.73 -18.81 -13.00
N HIS A 134 5.41 -17.70 -12.33
CA HIS A 134 4.79 -17.73 -11.02
C HIS A 134 3.27 -17.58 -11.07
N LEU A 135 2.74 -16.48 -11.62
CA LEU A 135 1.29 -16.23 -11.59
C LEU A 135 0.51 -17.19 -12.48
N ASP A 136 0.90 -17.37 -13.75
CA ASP A 136 0.18 -18.28 -14.65
C ASP A 136 0.33 -19.76 -14.24
N ALA A 137 1.48 -20.15 -13.66
CA ALA A 137 1.64 -21.51 -13.14
C ALA A 137 0.77 -21.75 -11.90
N ALA A 138 0.77 -20.82 -10.94
CA ALA A 138 -0.11 -20.91 -9.78
C ALA A 138 -1.59 -20.89 -10.17
N CYS A 139 -1.95 -20.14 -11.22
CA CYS A 139 -3.29 -20.15 -11.79
C CYS A 139 -3.67 -21.55 -12.31
N ARG A 140 -2.79 -22.19 -13.11
CA ARG A 140 -3.00 -23.54 -13.64
C ARG A 140 -3.15 -24.60 -12.54
N ASP A 141 -2.49 -24.39 -11.40
CA ASP A 141 -2.58 -25.28 -10.23
C ASP A 141 -3.81 -25.01 -9.33
N GLY A 142 -4.68 -24.06 -9.71
CA GLY A 142 -5.84 -23.66 -8.90
C GLY A 142 -5.49 -22.85 -7.65
N ARG A 143 -4.25 -22.35 -7.56
CA ARG A 143 -3.67 -21.62 -6.42
C ARG A 143 -3.51 -20.13 -6.72
N GLY A 144 -4.45 -19.54 -7.46
CA GLY A 144 -4.38 -18.14 -7.89
C GLY A 144 -4.19 -17.15 -6.74
N ARG A 145 -4.86 -17.38 -5.61
CA ARG A 145 -4.69 -16.58 -4.39
C ARG A 145 -3.27 -16.68 -3.83
N GLU A 146 -2.78 -17.90 -3.57
CA GLU A 146 -1.43 -18.09 -3.04
C GLU A 146 -0.37 -17.55 -4.00
N GLY A 147 -0.51 -17.80 -5.31
CA GLY A 147 0.40 -17.32 -6.33
C GLY A 147 0.49 -15.80 -6.37
N THR A 148 -0.66 -15.11 -6.27
CA THR A 148 -0.72 -13.64 -6.23
C THR A 148 0.02 -13.09 -5.02
N LEU A 149 -0.24 -13.65 -3.83
CA LEU A 149 0.38 -13.20 -2.59
C LEU A 149 1.88 -13.51 -2.56
N ALA A 150 2.28 -14.68 -3.05
CA ALA A 150 3.67 -15.10 -3.15
C ALA A 150 4.45 -14.23 -4.14
N ALA A 151 3.88 -13.94 -5.32
CA ALA A 151 4.50 -13.05 -6.30
C ALA A 151 4.69 -11.63 -5.73
N LEU A 152 3.66 -11.09 -5.05
CA LEU A 152 3.79 -9.78 -4.42
C LEU A 152 4.84 -9.78 -3.30
N GLY A 153 4.89 -10.81 -2.47
CA GLY A 153 5.91 -10.97 -1.43
C GLY A 153 7.33 -11.03 -2.02
N LEU A 154 7.53 -11.88 -3.03
CA LEU A 154 8.82 -12.02 -3.70
C LEU A 154 9.29 -10.72 -4.34
N LEU A 155 8.38 -9.97 -4.97
CA LEU A 155 8.67 -8.65 -5.52
C LEU A 155 9.19 -7.70 -4.43
N ILE A 156 8.50 -7.63 -3.29
CA ILE A 156 8.85 -6.73 -2.17
C ILE A 156 10.19 -7.13 -1.55
N ASP A 157 10.40 -8.42 -1.31
CA ASP A 157 11.66 -8.93 -0.76
C ASP A 157 12.84 -8.64 -1.70
N THR A 158 12.63 -8.79 -3.00
CA THR A 158 13.68 -8.51 -4.01
C THR A 158 13.99 -7.01 -4.10
N LEU A 159 12.96 -6.17 -4.01
CA LEU A 159 13.12 -4.71 -3.91
C LEU A 159 13.91 -4.30 -2.67
N ASP A 160 13.61 -4.91 -1.53
CA ASP A 160 14.30 -4.63 -0.26
C ASP A 160 15.78 -5.03 -0.33
N GLN A 161 16.07 -6.18 -0.94
CA GLN A 161 17.45 -6.61 -1.18
C GLN A 161 18.18 -5.66 -2.13
N ALA A 162 17.55 -5.25 -3.24
CA ALA A 162 18.14 -4.31 -4.19
C ALA A 162 18.44 -2.95 -3.54
N ALA A 163 17.51 -2.44 -2.74
CA ALA A 163 17.69 -1.20 -1.98
C ALA A 163 18.77 -1.31 -0.90
N GLY A 164 18.93 -2.49 -0.28
CA GLY A 164 20.01 -2.78 0.67
C GLY A 164 21.40 -2.76 0.02
N ARG A 165 21.54 -3.34 -1.17
CA ARG A 165 22.81 -3.33 -1.93
C ARG A 165 23.25 -1.91 -2.29
N GLY A 166 22.33 -1.07 -2.76
CA GLY A 166 22.63 0.32 -3.10
C GLY A 166 23.09 1.20 -1.93
N LYS A 167 22.84 0.79 -0.67
CA LYS A 167 23.36 1.46 0.53
C LYS A 167 24.73 0.92 1.00
N GLY A 168 25.12 -0.25 0.53
CA GLY A 168 26.36 -0.94 0.92
C GLY A 168 27.59 -0.58 0.09
N GLU A 169 27.42 0.03 -1.10
CA GLU A 169 28.51 0.37 -2.02
C GLU A 169 29.06 1.79 -1.82
N THR A 170 29.13 2.26 -0.56
CA THR A 170 29.81 3.51 -0.20
C THR A 170 30.84 3.28 0.91
N GLN A 171 31.73 2.30 0.71
CA GLN A 171 32.99 2.17 1.45
C GLN A 171 34.15 1.92 0.51
#